data_AF-A0A0C9W1N7-F1
#
_entry.id   AF-A0A0C9W1N7-F1
#
_cell.length_a   1.000
_cell.length_b   1.000
_cell.length_c   1.000
_cell.angle_alpha   90.00
_cell.angle_beta   90.00
_cell.angle_gamma   90.00
#
_symmetry.space_group_name_H-M   'P 1'
#
loop_
_entity.id
_entity.type
_entity.pdbx_description
1 polymer ?
#
loop_
_entity_poly.entity_id
_entity_poly.type
_entity_poly.pdbx_seq_one_letter_code
_entity_poly.pdbx_strand_id
1 'polypeptide(L)'
;MSLPNLPFAEQGVHSQLHHSQSASLLFGEGRTQHGSTNELASRAHSVALHHHAPIVDYSQGYSPHMHQAHSPLAFHNTPLCNETSIQASLQTVQNTLQLLVNEVQKMGVRITDLELANQKHLADQQVLTDHIKTTEEGVQKIQEDLSVVSDKTNKTTGATKNISNQHLLLKPIVHTIFYDLLGVEKTLGHEDRMKYLVERLEPLPNDAAIETVDGTDIWRPLWSENIKHKINAKFIQKVVDCVWANETANRNNPGRKAEMSNEDYDHKVIETMTKSYWRNIASQVTSQADGAGLVKLRGKQADKRRWARRAHVANTRHEAVPEFHKRFPDAEGAMVLVDTNFGSDYMTFKDDKLSEDSKRRRKEQDVPASGWKRYVAFLRMLDLINKGLRVAGETSGDEEPPIKCRKMDTPTKGFDVQASKMADKSPGLGKAKPSVPYKTMVNPVWLAVHPSEEVMTGMEWLQGLYSRAKKGDFTVHDTAYLEELAAELADGDESGDDS
;
A
#
# COMPACT_ATOMS: atom_id res chain seq x y z
N MET A 1 -82.76 0.46 -22.50
CA MET A 1 -81.45 -0.22 -22.39
C MET A 1 -80.38 0.85 -22.34
N SER A 2 -79.94 1.19 -21.13
CA SER A 2 -78.90 2.20 -20.87
C SER A 2 -78.08 1.68 -19.69
N LEU A 3 -76.80 1.42 -19.94
CA LEU A 3 -75.83 1.00 -18.91
C LEU A 3 -75.07 2.24 -18.40
N PRO A 4 -74.62 2.25 -17.13
CA PRO A 4 -74.02 3.43 -16.52
C PRO A 4 -72.48 3.46 -16.62
N ASN A 5 -71.98 4.69 -16.60
CA ASN A 5 -70.57 5.11 -16.55
C ASN A 5 -69.84 4.66 -15.27
N LEU A 6 -68.58 4.26 -15.42
CA LEU A 6 -67.58 4.15 -14.35
C LEU A 6 -66.52 5.24 -14.53
N PRO A 7 -66.03 5.91 -13.47
CA PRO A 7 -64.91 6.83 -13.56
C PRO A 7 -63.57 6.12 -13.25
N PHE A 8 -62.60 6.33 -14.13
CA PHE A 8 -61.19 6.03 -13.89
C PHE A 8 -60.58 7.12 -12.99
N ALA A 9 -59.97 6.73 -11.87
CA ALA A 9 -59.13 7.59 -11.06
C ALA A 9 -57.67 7.14 -11.19
N GLU A 10 -56.85 7.97 -11.84
CA GLU A 10 -55.39 7.82 -11.86
C GLU A 10 -54.81 8.29 -10.51
N GLN A 11 -54.18 7.37 -9.78
CA GLN A 11 -53.26 7.72 -8.70
C GLN A 11 -51.83 7.65 -9.23
N GLY A 12 -51.24 8.82 -9.49
CA GLY A 12 -49.81 8.97 -9.74
C GLY A 12 -49.03 8.86 -8.43
N VAL A 13 -48.39 7.71 -8.21
CA VAL A 13 -47.43 7.52 -7.11
C VAL A 13 -46.04 7.94 -7.61
N HIS A 14 -45.59 9.12 -7.19
CA HIS A 14 -44.22 9.57 -7.39
C HIS A 14 -43.33 9.07 -6.25
N SER A 15 -42.70 7.91 -6.43
CA SER A 15 -41.67 7.40 -5.52
C SER A 15 -40.33 8.05 -5.83
N GLN A 16 -39.94 9.06 -5.03
CA GLN A 16 -38.57 9.58 -5.00
C GLN A 16 -37.65 8.61 -4.23
N LEU A 17 -36.85 7.85 -4.97
CA LEU A 17 -35.76 7.02 -4.46
C LEU A 17 -34.56 7.92 -4.10
N HIS A 18 -34.46 8.32 -2.83
CA HIS A 18 -33.23 8.91 -2.29
C HIS A 18 -32.15 7.84 -2.09
N HIS A 19 -31.16 7.81 -2.99
CA HIS A 19 -29.93 7.04 -2.83
C HIS A 19 -29.03 7.70 -1.77
N SER A 20 -29.07 7.21 -0.54
CA SER A 20 -28.14 7.61 0.53
C SER A 20 -26.91 6.70 0.51
N GLN A 21 -25.77 7.22 0.06
CA GLN A 21 -24.47 6.53 0.12
C GLN A 21 -23.92 6.63 1.55
N SER A 22 -24.27 5.68 2.42
CA SER A 22 -23.68 5.54 3.75
C SER A 22 -22.40 4.71 3.67
N ALA A 23 -21.24 5.32 3.92
CA ALA A 23 -19.98 4.63 4.13
C ALA A 23 -20.04 3.82 5.44
N SER A 24 -20.35 2.52 5.35
CA SER A 24 -20.43 1.64 6.54
C SER A 24 -19.04 1.37 7.11
N LEU A 25 -18.72 2.02 8.22
CA LEU A 25 -17.63 1.76 9.14
C LEU A 25 -17.85 0.44 9.89
N LEU A 26 -16.95 -0.53 9.75
CA LEU A 26 -16.92 -1.69 10.66
C LEU A 26 -15.82 -1.49 11.70
N PHE A 27 -16.23 -1.72 12.94
CA PHE A 27 -15.47 -1.61 14.16
C PHE A 27 -14.62 -2.87 14.27
N GLY A 28 -13.29 -2.71 14.24
CA GLY A 28 -12.39 -3.79 14.62
C GLY A 28 -12.61 -4.11 16.10
N GLU A 29 -12.81 -5.38 16.41
CA GLU A 29 -12.95 -5.90 17.77
C GLU A 29 -11.66 -5.60 18.56
N GLY A 30 -11.76 -4.65 19.50
CA GLY A 30 -10.73 -4.46 20.53
C GLY A 30 -10.87 -5.56 21.58
N ARG A 31 -9.98 -6.57 21.52
CA ARG A 31 -9.79 -7.49 22.64
C ARG A 31 -9.19 -6.71 23.81
N THR A 32 -9.72 -6.97 25.00
CA THR A 32 -9.24 -6.51 26.31
C THR A 32 -7.72 -6.70 26.43
N GLN A 33 -6.97 -5.59 26.49
CA GLN A 33 -5.58 -5.59 26.90
C GLN A 33 -5.53 -5.44 28.43
N HIS A 34 -4.93 -6.42 29.10
CA HIS A 34 -4.43 -6.23 30.45
C HIS A 34 -3.25 -5.26 30.40
N GLY A 35 -3.32 -4.22 31.23
CA GLY A 35 -2.26 -3.24 31.36
C GLY A 35 -0.99 -3.84 31.94
N SER A 36 0.14 -3.55 31.30
CA SER A 36 1.45 -3.56 31.93
C SER A 36 2.14 -2.26 31.53
N THR A 37 2.36 -1.40 32.51
CA THR A 37 3.09 -0.14 32.39
C THR A 37 4.57 -0.43 32.25
N ASN A 38 5.19 0.02 31.16
CA ASN A 38 6.63 0.31 31.17
C ASN A 38 6.89 1.60 30.40
N GLU A 39 7.56 2.50 31.10
CA GLU A 39 7.95 3.85 30.76
C GLU A 39 9.41 3.84 30.25
N LEU A 40 9.78 4.89 29.49
CA LEU A 40 11.16 5.29 29.06
C LEU A 40 11.72 4.55 27.83
N ALA A 41 12.34 5.17 26.82
CA ALA A 41 12.85 6.53 26.66
C ALA A 41 12.90 6.93 25.17
N SER A 42 12.63 8.20 24.89
CA SER A 42 12.81 8.83 23.58
C SER A 42 14.29 9.06 23.27
N ARG A 43 14.75 8.64 22.09
CA ARG A 43 16.07 9.03 21.55
C ARG A 43 15.93 9.52 20.12
N ALA A 44 15.75 10.84 19.99
CA ALA A 44 15.78 11.55 18.71
C ALA A 44 17.14 11.34 18.02
N HIS A 45 17.13 10.85 16.78
CA HIS A 45 18.31 10.83 15.91
C HIS A 45 18.13 11.93 14.88
N SER A 46 18.95 12.97 15.01
CA SER A 46 19.07 14.08 14.06
C SER A 46 19.86 13.60 12.84
N VAL A 47 19.29 13.82 11.65
CA VAL A 47 19.93 13.52 10.36
C VAL A 47 20.84 14.70 10.00
N ALA A 48 22.15 14.52 10.13
CA ALA A 48 23.13 15.45 9.59
C ALA A 48 23.52 15.00 8.17
N LEU A 49 23.31 15.89 7.20
CA LEU A 49 23.80 15.78 5.82
C LEU A 49 25.34 15.79 5.82
N HIS A 50 25.97 14.70 5.38
CA HIS A 50 27.38 14.69 5.00
C HIS A 50 27.52 15.02 3.51
N HIS A 51 27.91 16.25 3.21
CA HIS A 51 28.50 16.60 1.91
C HIS A 51 29.97 16.17 1.92
N HIS A 52 30.29 15.08 1.20
CA HIS A 52 31.66 14.76 0.83
C HIS A 52 32.02 15.49 -0.47
N ALA A 53 32.79 16.56 -0.37
CA ALA A 53 33.63 17.06 -1.46
C ALA A 53 35.06 16.53 -1.25
N PRO A 54 35.76 16.09 -2.32
CA PRO A 54 37.14 15.64 -2.18
C PRO A 54 38.07 16.84 -1.98
N ILE A 55 38.83 16.78 -0.88
CA ILE A 55 39.96 17.67 -0.60
C ILE A 55 41.08 17.32 -1.59
N VAL A 56 41.43 18.26 -2.46
CA VAL A 56 42.61 18.17 -3.32
C VAL A 56 43.83 18.56 -2.48
N ASP A 57 44.64 17.56 -2.14
CA ASP A 57 45.86 17.70 -1.33
C ASP A 57 47.00 18.23 -2.22
N TYR A 58 47.25 19.53 -2.16
CA TYR A 58 48.40 20.19 -2.80
C TYR A 58 49.53 20.32 -1.77
N SER A 59 50.12 19.20 -1.34
CA SER A 59 51.28 19.24 -0.45
C SER A 59 52.21 18.03 -0.55
N GLN A 60 52.72 17.72 -1.75
CA GLN A 60 53.84 16.77 -1.86
C GLN A 60 54.81 17.15 -2.96
N GLY A 61 55.94 17.72 -2.55
CA GLY A 61 57.08 17.93 -3.42
C GLY A 61 58.01 18.95 -2.81
N TYR A 62 58.81 18.52 -1.83
CA TYR A 62 60.21 18.90 -1.57
C TYR A 62 60.56 18.37 -0.18
N SER A 63 61.19 17.19 -0.14
CA SER A 63 61.98 16.78 1.02
C SER A 63 63.36 16.36 0.53
N PRO A 64 64.45 16.92 1.09
CA PRO A 64 65.81 16.68 0.63
C PRO A 64 66.34 15.39 1.25
N HIS A 65 66.68 14.41 0.41
CA HIS A 65 67.33 13.19 0.88
C HIS A 65 68.83 13.46 1.03
N MET A 66 69.23 13.73 2.27
CA MET A 66 70.61 13.62 2.73
C MET A 66 71.00 12.13 2.74
N HIS A 67 71.76 11.69 1.73
CA HIS A 67 72.61 10.51 1.85
C HIS A 67 74.06 10.88 1.59
N GLN A 68 74.75 10.98 2.71
CA GLN A 68 76.16 10.79 2.93
C GLN A 68 76.61 9.45 2.32
N ALA A 69 77.47 9.50 1.29
CA ALA A 69 78.32 8.39 0.89
C ALA A 69 79.61 8.93 0.28
N HIS A 70 80.70 8.31 0.71
CA HIS A 70 82.08 8.68 0.53
C HIS A 70 82.61 8.51 -0.91
N SER A 71 83.75 9.18 -1.17
CA SER A 71 84.90 8.75 -2.01
C SER A 71 85.03 9.40 -3.40
N PRO A 72 86.25 9.47 -3.98
CA PRO A 72 87.35 10.31 -3.53
C PRO A 72 87.81 11.29 -4.63
N LEU A 73 88.35 12.44 -4.19
CA LEU A 73 89.10 13.37 -5.02
C LEU A 73 90.37 12.69 -5.57
N ALA A 74 90.37 12.35 -6.86
CA ALA A 74 91.59 12.16 -7.63
C ALA A 74 91.78 13.40 -8.51
N PHE A 75 92.66 14.30 -8.06
CA PHE A 75 93.21 15.37 -8.88
C PHE A 75 94.08 14.76 -9.97
N HIS A 76 93.56 14.70 -11.19
CA HIS A 76 94.40 14.66 -12.39
C HIS A 76 94.31 16.00 -13.10
N ASN A 77 95.30 16.85 -12.82
CA ASN A 77 95.70 17.94 -13.69
C ASN A 77 96.19 17.34 -15.01
N THR A 78 95.46 17.57 -16.10
CA THR A 78 95.99 17.46 -17.46
C THR A 78 95.93 18.82 -18.15
N PRO A 79 96.96 19.17 -18.95
CA PRO A 79 97.14 20.52 -19.46
C PRO A 79 96.43 20.70 -20.81
N LEU A 80 95.94 21.94 -21.02
CA LEU A 80 95.89 22.68 -22.28
C LEU A 80 95.75 21.86 -23.59
N CYS A 81 94.52 21.80 -24.10
CA CYS A 81 94.26 21.80 -25.53
C CYS A 81 93.13 22.82 -25.78
N ASN A 82 93.52 24.07 -26.09
CA ASN A 82 92.69 25.27 -25.97
C ASN A 82 91.94 25.71 -27.24
N GLU A 83 91.65 24.79 -28.18
CA GLU A 83 90.85 25.15 -29.37
C GLU A 83 89.59 24.28 -29.56
N THR A 84 89.51 23.08 -28.98
CA THR A 84 88.30 22.23 -29.06
C THR A 84 87.24 22.52 -27.98
N SER A 85 87.60 23.29 -26.93
CA SER A 85 86.72 23.59 -25.79
C SER A 85 85.62 24.62 -26.10
N ILE A 86 85.91 25.59 -26.98
CA ILE A 86 84.92 26.63 -27.38
C ILE A 86 83.83 26.02 -28.27
N GLN A 87 84.17 25.05 -29.12
CA GLN A 87 83.16 24.35 -29.93
C GLN A 87 82.26 23.45 -29.08
N ALA A 88 82.81 22.77 -28.06
CA ALA A 88 82.01 21.95 -27.15
C ALA A 88 81.03 22.79 -26.32
N SER A 89 81.45 23.94 -25.80
CA SER A 89 80.56 24.83 -25.04
C SER A 89 79.46 25.46 -25.89
N LEU A 90 79.78 25.84 -27.14
CA LEU A 90 78.78 26.32 -28.10
C LEU A 90 77.73 25.26 -28.42
N GLN A 91 78.15 24.01 -28.63
CA GLN A 91 77.24 22.89 -28.88
C GLN A 91 76.32 22.62 -27.68
N THR A 92 76.84 22.71 -26.45
CA THR A 92 76.01 22.59 -25.24
C THR A 92 74.95 23.69 -25.18
N VAL A 93 75.31 24.94 -25.43
CA VAL A 93 74.36 26.06 -25.45
C VAL A 93 73.29 25.87 -26.52
N GLN A 94 73.67 25.44 -27.73
CA GLN A 94 72.72 25.14 -28.80
C GLN A 94 71.74 24.03 -28.41
N ASN A 95 72.22 22.96 -27.79
CA ASN A 95 71.36 21.86 -27.32
C ASN A 95 70.40 22.33 -26.21
N THR A 96 70.87 23.14 -25.27
CA THR A 96 70.03 23.70 -24.20
C THR A 96 68.96 24.64 -24.78
N LEU A 97 69.31 25.49 -25.74
CA LEU A 97 68.35 26.35 -26.43
C LEU A 97 67.28 25.53 -27.16
N GLN A 98 67.67 24.46 -27.85
CA GLN A 98 66.71 23.57 -28.53
C GLN A 98 65.76 22.89 -27.54
N LEU A 99 66.25 22.45 -26.38
CA LEU A 99 65.41 21.87 -25.33
C LEU A 99 64.43 22.90 -24.77
N LEU A 100 64.86 24.14 -24.54
CA LEU A 100 64.00 25.23 -24.09
C LEU A 100 62.92 25.56 -25.13
N VAL A 101 63.27 25.63 -26.41
CA VAL A 101 62.30 25.86 -27.50
C VAL A 101 61.26 24.74 -27.54
N ASN A 102 61.70 23.48 -27.44
CA ASN A 102 60.79 22.33 -27.43
C ASN A 102 59.86 22.36 -26.20
N GLU A 103 60.36 22.78 -25.03
CA GLU A 103 59.53 22.89 -23.82
C GLU A 103 58.53 24.05 -23.91
N VAL A 104 58.92 25.19 -24.45
CA VAL A 104 58.01 26.32 -24.73
C VAL A 104 56.92 25.90 -25.71
N GLN A 105 57.25 25.14 -26.75
CA GLN A 105 56.25 24.60 -27.69
C GLN A 105 55.28 23.63 -27.00
N LYS A 106 55.79 22.72 -26.16
CA LYS A 106 54.94 21.80 -25.37
C LYS A 106 54.02 22.55 -24.41
N MET A 107 54.54 23.59 -23.73
CA MET A 107 53.73 24.45 -22.87
C MET A 107 52.65 25.17 -23.68
N GLY A 108 52.96 25.67 -24.88
CA GLY A 108 52.00 26.28 -25.79
C GLY A 108 50.84 25.34 -26.14
N VAL A 109 51.13 24.07 -26.48
CA VAL A 109 50.08 23.07 -26.75
C VAL A 109 49.22 22.81 -25.51
N ARG A 110 49.84 22.62 -24.34
CA ARG A 110 49.12 22.40 -23.08
C ARG A 110 48.22 23.57 -22.69
N ILE A 111 48.65 24.80 -22.95
CA ILE A 111 47.85 26.01 -22.70
C ILE A 111 46.60 26.00 -23.60
N THR A 112 46.77 25.74 -24.90
CA THR A 112 45.64 25.66 -25.84
C THR A 112 44.65 24.55 -25.45
N ASP A 113 45.13 23.38 -25.03
CA ASP A 113 44.28 22.28 -24.58
C ASP A 113 43.49 22.65 -23.32
N LEU A 114 44.14 23.34 -22.36
CA LEU A 114 43.49 23.85 -21.15
C LEU A 114 42.46 24.94 -21.46
N GLU A 115 42.74 25.83 -22.41
CA GLU A 115 41.79 26.85 -22.87
C GLU A 115 40.55 26.20 -23.49
N LEU A 116 40.72 25.17 -24.31
CA LEU A 116 39.62 24.43 -24.92
C LEU A 116 38.80 23.67 -23.88
N ALA A 117 39.46 23.03 -22.91
CA ALA A 117 38.78 22.37 -21.78
C ALA A 117 37.98 23.37 -20.93
N ASN A 118 38.54 24.54 -20.65
CA ASN A 118 37.84 25.61 -19.92
C ASN A 118 36.63 26.13 -20.68
N GLN A 119 36.73 26.34 -21.99
CA GLN A 119 35.59 26.76 -22.81
C GLN A 119 34.47 25.72 -22.78
N LYS A 120 34.82 24.42 -22.86
CA LYS A 120 33.84 23.33 -22.72
C LYS A 120 33.18 23.33 -21.34
N HIS A 121 33.95 23.49 -20.26
CA HIS A 121 33.39 23.56 -18.92
C HIS A 121 32.44 24.74 -18.72
N LEU A 122 32.73 25.90 -19.31
CA LEU A 122 31.82 27.05 -19.29
C LEU A 122 30.51 26.76 -20.04
N ALA A 123 30.58 26.07 -21.19
CA ALA A 123 29.39 25.65 -21.91
C ALA A 123 28.54 24.65 -21.09
N ASP A 124 29.18 23.66 -20.47
CA ASP A 124 28.50 22.67 -19.62
C ASP A 124 27.84 23.33 -18.38
N GLN A 125 28.51 24.33 -17.77
CA GLN A 125 27.95 25.12 -16.67
C GLN A 125 26.71 25.91 -17.09
N GLN A 126 26.71 26.46 -18.31
CA GLN A 126 25.55 27.19 -18.83
C GLN A 126 24.35 26.25 -19.01
N VAL A 127 24.56 25.07 -19.60
CA VAL A 127 23.50 24.05 -19.78
C VAL A 127 22.92 23.62 -18.43
N LEU A 128 23.77 23.39 -17.43
CA LEU A 128 23.31 23.02 -16.08
C LEU A 128 22.49 24.14 -15.43
N THR A 129 22.93 25.39 -15.59
CA THR A 129 22.22 26.58 -15.08
C THR A 129 20.83 26.70 -15.70
N ASP A 130 20.71 26.50 -17.01
CA ASP A 130 19.42 26.55 -17.72
C ASP A 130 18.49 25.39 -17.28
N HIS A 131 19.04 24.20 -17.01
CA HIS A 131 18.28 23.06 -16.50
C HIS A 131 17.77 23.28 -15.07
N ILE A 132 18.58 23.86 -14.19
CA ILE A 132 18.17 24.23 -12.83
C ILE A 132 17.02 25.24 -12.90
N LYS A 133 17.16 26.29 -13.70
CA LYS A 133 16.12 27.31 -13.87
C LYS A 133 14.79 26.72 -14.36
N THR A 134 14.85 25.84 -15.36
CA THR A 134 13.65 25.14 -15.88
C THR A 134 12.99 24.27 -14.81
N THR A 135 13.80 23.62 -13.97
CA THR A 135 13.30 22.78 -12.87
C THR A 135 12.65 23.63 -11.79
N GLU A 136 13.26 24.76 -11.42
CA GLU A 136 12.71 25.71 -10.45
C GLU A 136 11.38 26.29 -10.91
N GLU A 137 11.26 26.69 -12.18
CA GLU A 137 10.01 27.14 -12.79
C GLU A 137 8.93 26.04 -12.74
N GLY A 138 9.31 24.79 -13.00
CA GLY A 138 8.42 23.63 -12.90
C GLY A 138 7.92 23.38 -11.47
N VAL A 139 8.80 23.48 -10.48
CA VAL A 139 8.44 23.34 -9.05
C VAL A 139 7.52 24.47 -8.61
N GLN A 140 7.81 25.71 -9.01
CA GLN A 140 6.98 26.86 -8.67
C GLN A 140 5.57 26.72 -9.25
N LYS A 141 5.45 26.23 -10.49
CA LYS A 141 4.15 25.94 -11.11
C LYS A 141 3.38 24.85 -10.36
N ILE A 142 4.03 23.76 -9.97
CA ILE A 142 3.41 22.69 -9.17
C ILE A 142 2.92 23.25 -7.82
N GLN A 143 3.70 24.12 -7.18
CA GLN A 143 3.33 24.73 -5.91
C GLN A 143 2.13 25.68 -6.05
N GLU A 144 2.05 26.45 -7.13
CA GLU A 144 0.91 27.30 -7.45
C GLU A 144 -0.36 26.47 -7.72
N ASP A 145 -0.24 25.41 -8.53
CA ASP A 145 -1.33 24.47 -8.80
C ASP A 145 -1.84 23.81 -7.51
N LEU A 146 -0.94 23.40 -6.62
CA LEU A 146 -1.29 22.83 -5.31
C LEU A 146 -1.99 23.85 -4.41
N SER A 147 -1.59 25.13 -4.43
CA SER A 147 -2.28 26.19 -3.69
C SER A 147 -3.71 26.40 -4.19
N VAL A 148 -3.91 26.46 -5.51
CA VAL A 148 -5.23 26.59 -6.13
C VAL A 148 -6.12 25.39 -5.82
N VAL A 149 -5.55 24.18 -5.81
CA VAL A 149 -6.26 22.96 -5.41
C VAL A 149 -6.60 22.97 -3.92
N SER A 150 -5.70 23.44 -3.05
CA SER A 150 -5.94 23.56 -1.61
C SER A 150 -7.10 24.51 -1.30
N ASP A 151 -7.14 25.67 -1.96
CA ASP A 151 -8.22 26.66 -1.77
C ASP A 151 -9.56 26.17 -2.31
N LYS A 152 -9.56 25.40 -3.41
CA LYS A 152 -10.77 24.78 -3.96
C LYS A 152 -11.25 23.59 -3.13
N THR A 153 -10.35 22.81 -2.51
CA THR A 153 -10.70 21.65 -1.66
C THR A 153 -11.22 22.03 -0.28
N ASN A 154 -11.02 23.27 0.16
CA ASN A 154 -11.63 23.78 1.39
C ASN A 154 -13.11 24.21 1.21
N LYS A 155 -13.62 24.31 -0.03
CA LYS A 155 -15.01 24.71 -0.32
C LYS A 155 -15.90 23.63 -0.89
N THR A 156 -15.34 22.58 -1.49
CA THR A 156 -16.09 21.35 -1.70
C THR A 156 -16.07 20.56 -0.40
N THR A 157 -17.23 20.07 0.02
CA THR A 157 -17.50 19.06 1.06
C THR A 157 -16.76 17.76 0.76
N GLY A 158 -15.43 17.83 0.67
CA GLY A 158 -14.50 16.78 0.32
C GLY A 158 -14.52 15.77 1.44
N ALA A 159 -15.16 14.64 1.15
CA ALA A 159 -15.11 13.37 1.87
C ALA A 159 -14.55 13.54 3.27
N THR A 160 -15.41 13.89 4.23
CA THR A 160 -15.13 13.92 5.67
C THR A 160 -14.16 12.78 5.97
N LYS A 161 -12.85 13.10 6.06
CA LYS A 161 -11.83 12.14 6.43
C LYS A 161 -12.38 11.50 7.69
N ASN A 162 -12.48 10.19 7.68
CA ASN A 162 -13.16 9.41 8.69
C ASN A 162 -12.70 9.84 10.09
N ILE A 163 -13.45 10.75 10.73
CA ILE A 163 -13.08 11.42 11.98
C ILE A 163 -12.82 10.37 13.06
N SER A 164 -13.50 9.22 12.97
CA SER A 164 -13.26 8.07 13.85
C SER A 164 -11.83 7.52 13.81
N ASN A 165 -11.08 7.69 12.72
CA ASN A 165 -9.70 7.20 12.62
C ASN A 165 -8.69 8.22 13.19
N GLN A 166 -9.07 9.48 13.32
CA GLN A 166 -8.22 10.54 13.90
C GLN A 166 -8.30 10.54 15.43
N HIS A 167 -9.44 10.13 16.00
CA HIS A 167 -9.70 10.15 17.44
C HIS A 167 -9.88 8.73 18.00
N LEU A 168 -8.79 7.94 17.99
CA LEU A 168 -8.84 6.52 18.36
C LEU A 168 -9.26 6.28 19.83
N LEU A 169 -8.91 7.20 20.74
CA LEU A 169 -9.23 7.11 22.17
C LEU A 169 -10.66 7.54 22.51
N LEU A 170 -11.21 8.50 21.76
CA LEU A 170 -12.58 8.98 21.97
C LEU A 170 -13.63 7.89 21.67
N LYS A 171 -13.33 7.02 20.70
CA LYS A 171 -14.22 5.94 20.26
C LYS A 171 -14.66 4.97 21.37
N PRO A 172 -13.76 4.35 22.16
CA PRO A 172 -14.17 3.49 23.28
C PRO A 172 -14.91 4.25 24.38
N ILE A 173 -14.59 5.53 24.63
CA ILE A 173 -15.30 6.35 25.63
C ILE A 173 -16.76 6.58 25.22
N VAL A 174 -16.97 7.04 23.97
CA VAL A 174 -18.32 7.21 23.40
C VAL A 174 -19.07 5.89 23.40
N HIS A 175 -18.43 4.79 22.98
CA HIS A 175 -19.03 3.46 22.97
C HIS A 175 -19.58 3.06 24.35
N THR A 176 -18.77 3.18 25.41
CA THR A 176 -19.17 2.80 26.77
C THR A 176 -20.34 3.65 27.25
N ILE A 177 -20.24 4.99 27.18
CA ILE A 177 -21.30 5.89 27.64
C ILE A 177 -22.60 5.69 26.84
N PHE A 178 -22.48 5.45 25.53
CA PHE A 178 -23.62 5.24 24.65
C PHE A 178 -24.42 3.99 25.04
N TYR A 179 -23.76 2.86 25.33
CA TYR A 179 -24.47 1.64 25.77
C TYR A 179 -24.98 1.74 27.20
N ASP A 180 -24.26 2.44 28.09
CA ASP A 180 -24.70 2.69 29.47
C ASP A 180 -26.03 3.44 29.50
N LEU A 181 -26.15 4.50 28.70
CA LEU A 181 -27.40 5.27 28.59
C LEU A 181 -28.55 4.48 27.94
N LEU A 182 -28.25 3.41 27.20
CA LEU A 182 -29.25 2.51 26.61
C LEU A 182 -29.62 1.35 27.54
N GLY A 183 -29.06 1.28 28.75
CA GLY A 183 -29.30 0.19 29.69
C GLY A 183 -28.77 -1.17 29.21
N VAL A 184 -27.79 -1.16 28.29
CA VAL A 184 -27.19 -2.38 27.74
C VAL A 184 -26.01 -2.78 28.61
N GLU A 185 -26.02 -4.02 29.10
CA GLU A 185 -24.96 -4.51 29.96
C GLU A 185 -23.60 -4.60 29.21
N LYS A 186 -22.54 -4.10 29.84
CA LYS A 186 -21.18 -4.01 29.25
C LYS A 186 -20.57 -5.36 28.90
N THR A 187 -20.96 -6.41 29.63
CA THR A 187 -20.43 -7.78 29.49
C THR A 187 -21.00 -8.50 28.26
N LEU A 188 -22.12 -8.03 27.71
CA LEU A 188 -22.79 -8.67 26.59
C LEU A 188 -21.91 -8.65 25.33
N GLY A 189 -21.97 -9.74 24.57
CA GLY A 189 -21.36 -9.82 23.24
C GLY A 189 -22.07 -8.90 22.25
N HIS A 190 -21.41 -8.57 21.14
CA HIS A 190 -21.98 -7.65 20.14
C HIS A 190 -23.34 -8.13 19.60
N GLU A 191 -23.50 -9.43 19.36
CA GLU A 191 -24.77 -10.00 18.87
C GLU A 191 -25.90 -9.84 19.90
N ASP A 192 -25.64 -10.12 21.17
CA ASP A 192 -26.61 -9.96 22.26
C ASP A 192 -27.00 -8.49 22.46
N ARG A 193 -26.04 -7.57 22.38
CA ARG A 193 -26.33 -6.12 22.43
C ARG A 193 -27.24 -5.68 21.28
N MET A 194 -26.98 -6.16 20.06
CA MET A 194 -27.83 -5.80 18.92
C MET A 194 -29.22 -6.40 19.04
N LYS A 195 -29.33 -7.66 19.49
CA LYS A 195 -30.61 -8.31 19.78
C LYS A 195 -31.41 -7.52 20.82
N TYR A 196 -30.78 -7.11 21.92
CA TYR A 196 -31.40 -6.29 22.95
C TYR A 196 -31.94 -4.95 22.39
N LEU A 197 -31.17 -4.28 21.50
CA LEU A 197 -31.63 -3.04 20.88
C LEU A 197 -32.78 -3.26 19.89
N VAL A 198 -32.80 -4.37 19.16
CA VAL A 198 -33.87 -4.74 18.22
C VAL A 198 -35.17 -5.09 18.96
N GLU A 199 -35.09 -5.78 20.09
CA GLU A 199 -36.25 -6.04 20.97
C GLU A 199 -36.87 -4.76 21.55
N ARG A 200 -36.18 -3.63 21.41
CA ARG A 200 -36.51 -2.34 22.00
C ARG A 200 -36.75 -1.23 20.98
N LEU A 201 -37.16 -1.61 19.76
CA LEU A 201 -37.44 -0.70 18.64
C LEU A 201 -38.71 0.14 18.81
N GLU A 202 -39.69 -0.38 19.55
CA GLU A 202 -40.97 0.31 19.69
C GLU A 202 -40.81 1.63 20.45
N PRO A 203 -41.34 2.75 19.93
CA PRO A 203 -41.36 4.02 20.63
C PRO A 203 -42.08 3.88 21.98
N LEU A 204 -41.60 4.62 22.99
CA LEU A 204 -42.35 4.74 24.23
C LEU A 204 -43.66 5.52 24.01
N PRO A 205 -44.70 5.26 24.81
CA PRO A 205 -45.93 6.04 24.77
C PRO A 205 -45.66 7.54 24.95
N ASN A 206 -46.43 8.39 24.25
CA ASN A 206 -46.34 9.85 24.30
C ASN A 206 -44.98 10.44 23.86
N ASP A 207 -44.24 9.75 22.99
CA ASP A 207 -42.91 10.18 22.52
C ASP A 207 -41.93 10.45 23.69
N ALA A 208 -42.07 9.67 24.78
CA ALA A 208 -41.13 9.72 25.88
C ALA A 208 -39.73 9.27 25.40
N ALA A 209 -38.70 9.97 25.86
CA ALA A 209 -37.31 9.67 25.48
C ALA A 209 -36.61 8.70 26.44
N ILE A 210 -37.15 8.56 27.65
CA ILE A 210 -36.53 7.86 28.78
C ILE A 210 -37.60 6.97 29.43
N GLU A 211 -37.19 5.78 29.82
CA GLU A 211 -37.94 4.83 30.64
C GLU A 211 -37.11 4.56 31.90
N THR A 212 -37.73 4.63 33.08
CA THR A 212 -37.05 4.31 34.34
C THR A 212 -37.26 2.84 34.67
N VAL A 213 -36.18 2.05 34.66
CA VAL A 213 -36.18 0.62 34.99
C VAL A 213 -35.26 0.42 36.20
N ASP A 214 -35.78 -0.15 37.28
CA ASP A 214 -35.05 -0.37 38.54
C ASP A 214 -34.37 0.91 39.08
N GLY A 215 -35.04 2.06 38.95
CA GLY A 215 -34.51 3.36 39.35
C GLY A 215 -33.42 3.94 38.44
N THR A 216 -33.11 3.27 37.33
CA THR A 216 -32.15 3.72 36.32
C THR A 216 -32.88 4.26 35.10
N ASP A 217 -32.53 5.47 34.68
CA ASP A 217 -33.07 6.10 33.48
C ASP A 217 -32.42 5.52 32.22
N ILE A 218 -33.20 4.80 31.42
CA ILE A 218 -32.79 4.18 30.17
C ILE A 218 -33.34 4.97 28.99
N TRP A 219 -32.48 5.37 28.06
CA TRP A 219 -32.87 6.08 26.85
C TRP A 219 -33.45 5.13 25.79
N ARG A 220 -34.49 5.59 25.09
CA ARG A 220 -35.12 4.88 23.96
C ARG A 220 -35.04 5.74 22.68
N PRO A 221 -33.91 5.72 21.94
CA PRO A 221 -33.80 6.42 20.67
C PRO A 221 -34.73 5.81 19.61
N LEU A 222 -35.20 6.65 18.69
CA LEU A 222 -35.98 6.21 17.53
C LEU A 222 -35.04 5.88 16.38
N TRP A 223 -34.65 4.61 16.26
CA TRP A 223 -33.63 4.15 15.31
C TRP A 223 -34.02 4.32 13.83
N SER A 224 -35.32 4.31 13.52
CA SER A 224 -35.86 4.54 12.17
C SER A 224 -35.89 6.03 11.78
N GLU A 225 -35.83 6.93 12.76
CA GLU A 225 -35.98 8.36 12.55
C GLU A 225 -34.65 9.05 12.22
N ASN A 226 -34.74 10.28 11.70
CA ASN A 226 -33.54 11.08 11.45
C ASN A 226 -32.80 11.41 12.77
N ILE A 227 -31.48 11.54 12.72
CA ILE A 227 -30.69 11.98 13.89
C ILE A 227 -31.11 13.37 14.42
N LYS A 228 -31.70 14.21 13.56
CA LYS A 228 -32.25 15.52 13.94
C LYS A 228 -33.61 15.42 14.63
N HIS A 229 -34.22 14.24 14.70
CA HIS A 229 -35.46 14.03 15.45
C HIS A 229 -35.27 14.44 16.91
N LYS A 230 -36.29 15.04 17.52
CA LYS A 230 -36.21 15.65 18.86
C LYS A 230 -35.66 14.70 19.92
N ILE A 231 -36.12 13.45 19.93
CA ILE A 231 -35.65 12.42 20.88
C ILE A 231 -34.19 12.04 20.61
N ASN A 232 -33.85 11.78 19.34
CA ASN A 232 -32.50 11.38 18.95
C ASN A 232 -31.48 12.50 19.21
N ALA A 233 -31.83 13.76 18.89
CA ALA A 233 -30.98 14.91 19.16
C ALA A 233 -30.71 15.07 20.67
N LYS A 234 -31.72 14.89 21.52
CA LYS A 234 -31.56 14.90 22.99
C LYS A 234 -30.67 13.76 23.48
N PHE A 235 -30.83 12.56 22.94
CA PHE A 235 -29.97 11.42 23.28
C PHE A 235 -28.51 11.67 22.91
N ILE A 236 -28.25 12.17 21.69
CA ILE A 236 -26.90 12.53 21.25
C ILE A 236 -26.29 13.59 22.17
N GLN A 237 -27.04 14.65 22.48
CA GLN A 237 -26.57 15.69 23.38
C GLN A 237 -26.24 15.11 24.76
N LYS A 238 -27.09 14.23 25.29
CA LYS A 238 -26.85 13.57 26.59
C LYS A 238 -25.57 12.75 26.59
N VAL A 239 -25.29 12.00 25.52
CA VAL A 239 -24.02 11.26 25.38
C VAL A 239 -22.83 12.23 25.38
N VAL A 240 -22.91 13.32 24.61
CA VAL A 240 -21.84 14.35 24.53
C VAL A 240 -21.60 14.98 25.90
N ASP A 241 -22.66 15.39 26.60
CA ASP A 241 -22.58 15.99 27.93
C ASP A 241 -21.92 15.04 28.94
N CYS A 242 -22.28 13.75 28.90
CA CYS A 242 -21.68 12.74 29.76
C CYS A 242 -20.19 12.51 29.45
N VAL A 243 -19.80 12.44 28.16
CA VAL A 243 -18.39 12.33 27.76
C VAL A 243 -17.60 13.55 28.26
N TRP A 244 -18.14 14.75 28.03
CA TRP A 244 -17.52 16.00 28.42
C TRP A 244 -17.36 16.11 29.94
N ALA A 245 -18.42 15.83 30.70
CA ALA A 245 -18.42 15.91 32.15
C ALA A 245 -17.43 14.92 32.80
N ASN A 246 -17.40 13.68 32.30
CA ASN A 246 -16.47 12.66 32.79
C ASN A 246 -15.01 13.06 32.56
N GLU A 247 -14.70 13.56 31.36
CA GLU A 247 -13.34 14.00 31.04
C GLU A 247 -12.96 15.27 31.83
N THR A 248 -13.87 16.22 31.98
CA THR A 248 -13.68 17.42 32.81
C THR A 248 -13.33 17.02 34.25
N ALA A 249 -14.07 16.04 34.81
CA ALA A 249 -13.84 15.55 36.16
C ALA A 249 -12.49 14.83 36.30
N ASN A 250 -12.09 14.04 35.29
CA ASN A 250 -10.78 13.39 35.26
C ASN A 250 -9.64 14.42 35.19
N ARG A 251 -9.77 15.46 34.37
CA ARG A 251 -8.77 16.54 34.22
C ARG A 251 -8.63 17.42 35.44
N ASN A 252 -9.72 17.70 36.14
CA ASN A 252 -9.72 18.52 37.35
C ASN A 252 -9.26 17.75 38.60
N ASN A 253 -9.13 16.43 38.52
CA ASN A 253 -8.71 15.60 39.64
C ASN A 253 -7.20 15.28 39.54
N PRO A 254 -6.36 15.77 40.46
CA PRO A 254 -4.90 15.59 40.38
C PRO A 254 -4.44 14.12 40.46
N GLY A 255 -5.31 13.19 40.89
CA GLY A 255 -5.00 11.76 40.95
C GLY A 255 -5.47 10.95 39.73
N ARG A 256 -6.10 11.57 38.72
CA ARG A 256 -6.59 10.86 37.52
C ARG A 256 -5.91 11.36 36.26
N LYS A 257 -5.60 10.43 35.36
CA LYS A 257 -5.11 10.75 34.03
C LYS A 257 -6.29 11.03 33.11
N ALA A 258 -6.18 12.09 32.31
CA ALA A 258 -7.08 12.37 31.20
C ALA A 258 -7.19 11.14 30.28
N GLU A 259 -8.41 10.77 29.86
CA GLU A 259 -8.63 9.61 28.99
C GLU A 259 -8.52 9.98 27.50
N MET A 260 -8.69 11.26 27.16
CA MET A 260 -8.55 11.78 25.80
C MET A 260 -7.46 12.85 25.69
N SER A 261 -6.90 13.00 24.49
CA SER A 261 -5.92 14.07 24.22
C SER A 261 -6.58 15.45 24.26
N ASN A 262 -5.78 16.51 24.30
CA ASN A 262 -6.30 17.88 24.31
C ASN A 262 -7.00 18.24 22.99
N GLU A 263 -6.55 17.65 21.88
CA GLU A 263 -7.13 17.83 20.55
C GLU A 263 -8.50 17.16 20.43
N ASP A 264 -8.70 16.04 21.14
CA ASP A 264 -9.96 15.30 21.17
C ASP A 264 -10.97 15.92 22.16
N TYR A 265 -10.49 16.69 23.14
CA TYR A 265 -11.29 17.40 24.15
C TYR A 265 -11.90 18.69 23.60
N ASP A 266 -12.64 18.56 22.50
CA ASP A 266 -13.43 19.61 21.86
C ASP A 266 -14.88 19.15 21.70
N HIS A 267 -15.83 19.98 22.13
CA HIS A 267 -17.25 19.61 22.14
C HIS A 267 -17.78 19.25 20.74
N LYS A 268 -17.32 19.93 19.69
CA LYS A 268 -17.74 19.68 18.31
C LYS A 268 -17.14 18.39 17.77
N VAL A 269 -15.90 18.05 18.14
CA VAL A 269 -15.28 16.75 17.85
C VAL A 269 -16.08 15.62 18.49
N ILE A 270 -16.39 15.72 19.80
CA ILE A 270 -17.18 14.74 20.55
C ILE A 270 -18.58 14.56 19.95
N GLU A 271 -19.27 15.66 19.63
CA GLU A 271 -20.58 15.63 19.01
C GLU A 271 -20.54 14.97 17.63
N THR A 272 -19.54 15.30 16.80
CA THR A 272 -19.41 14.74 15.46
C THR A 272 -19.13 13.23 15.50
N MET A 273 -18.26 12.80 16.42
CA MET A 273 -17.96 11.39 16.66
C MET A 273 -19.20 10.62 17.14
N THR A 274 -19.92 11.17 18.11
CA THR A 274 -21.17 10.60 18.64
C THR A 274 -22.24 10.47 17.57
N LYS A 275 -22.43 11.49 16.72
CA LYS A 275 -23.37 11.42 15.59
C LYS A 275 -22.99 10.34 14.58
N SER A 276 -21.69 10.22 14.26
CA SER A 276 -21.19 9.17 13.37
C SER A 276 -21.44 7.78 13.96
N TYR A 277 -21.13 7.62 15.25
CA TYR A 277 -21.35 6.39 16.00
C TYR A 277 -22.83 5.97 16.00
N TRP A 278 -23.73 6.91 16.33
CA TRP A 278 -25.17 6.66 16.33
C TRP A 278 -25.69 6.23 14.96
N ARG A 279 -25.31 6.89 13.86
CA ARG A 279 -25.77 6.51 12.51
C ARG A 279 -25.37 5.08 12.16
N ASN A 280 -24.16 4.68 12.57
CA ASN A 280 -23.72 3.32 12.37
C ASN A 280 -24.56 2.34 13.20
N ILE A 281 -24.78 2.59 14.50
CA ILE A 281 -25.60 1.71 15.35
C ILE A 281 -27.05 1.66 14.84
N ALA A 282 -27.66 2.81 14.54
CA ALA A 282 -28.99 2.90 13.95
C ALA A 282 -29.11 2.05 12.68
N SER A 283 -28.15 2.20 11.74
CA SER A 283 -28.13 1.38 10.52
C SER A 283 -28.00 -0.12 10.81
N GLN A 284 -27.27 -0.52 11.85
CA GLN A 284 -27.15 -1.92 12.23
C GLN A 284 -28.46 -2.42 12.83
N VAL A 285 -29.03 -1.71 13.80
CA VAL A 285 -30.29 -2.04 14.46
C VAL A 285 -31.42 -2.17 13.43
N THR A 286 -31.59 -1.18 12.54
CA THR A 286 -32.62 -1.24 11.49
C THR A 286 -32.38 -2.36 10.49
N SER A 287 -31.12 -2.64 10.14
CA SER A 287 -30.80 -3.78 9.25
C SER A 287 -31.02 -5.13 9.91
N GLN A 288 -30.89 -5.24 11.23
CA GLN A 288 -31.16 -6.49 11.95
C GLN A 288 -32.65 -6.71 12.18
N ALA A 289 -33.42 -5.63 12.36
CA ALA A 289 -34.87 -5.66 12.47
C ALA A 289 -35.53 -6.16 11.17
N ASP A 290 -34.99 -5.78 10.02
CA ASP A 290 -35.42 -6.26 8.71
C ASP A 290 -34.68 -7.56 8.34
N GLY A 291 -35.40 -8.68 8.27
CA GLY A 291 -34.81 -9.97 7.89
C GLY A 291 -34.07 -9.94 6.54
N ALA A 292 -34.55 -9.17 5.57
CA ALA A 292 -33.86 -8.99 4.28
C ALA A 292 -32.60 -8.13 4.43
N GLY A 293 -32.68 -7.05 5.22
CA GLY A 293 -31.56 -6.22 5.62
C GLY A 293 -30.43 -7.01 6.28
N LEU A 294 -30.76 -7.98 7.13
CA LEU A 294 -29.80 -8.81 7.85
C LEU A 294 -29.00 -9.70 6.90
N VAL A 295 -29.67 -10.35 5.95
CA VAL A 295 -29.01 -11.17 4.91
C VAL A 295 -28.06 -10.31 4.08
N LYS A 296 -28.49 -9.12 3.67
CA LYS A 296 -27.66 -8.17 2.91
C LYS A 296 -26.46 -7.69 3.72
N LEU A 297 -26.62 -7.41 5.01
CA LEU A 297 -25.53 -6.99 5.90
C LEU A 297 -24.49 -8.11 6.07
N ARG A 298 -24.94 -9.35 6.32
CA ARG A 298 -24.05 -10.52 6.43
C ARG A 298 -23.28 -10.77 5.12
N GLY A 299 -23.95 -10.64 3.97
CA GLY A 299 -23.31 -10.70 2.65
C GLY A 299 -22.20 -9.66 2.49
N LYS A 300 -22.51 -8.39 2.76
CA LYS A 300 -21.52 -7.29 2.72
C LYS A 300 -20.35 -7.51 3.67
N GLN A 301 -20.59 -8.01 4.88
CA GLN A 301 -19.53 -8.33 5.84
C GLN A 301 -18.63 -9.46 5.33
N ALA A 302 -19.22 -10.51 4.77
CA ALA A 302 -18.47 -11.60 4.16
C ALA A 302 -17.61 -11.12 2.99
N ASP A 303 -18.16 -10.25 2.12
CA ASP A 303 -17.41 -9.64 1.01
C ASP A 303 -16.27 -8.75 1.48
N LYS A 304 -16.49 -7.91 2.49
CA LYS A 304 -15.42 -7.09 3.07
C LYS A 304 -14.30 -7.93 3.66
N ARG A 305 -14.64 -8.97 4.43
CA ARG A 305 -13.64 -9.91 4.98
C ARG A 305 -12.87 -10.62 3.88
N ARG A 306 -13.54 -11.04 2.80
CA ARG A 306 -12.89 -11.60 1.62
C ARG A 306 -11.92 -10.61 1.00
N TRP A 307 -12.37 -9.39 0.71
CA TRP A 307 -11.54 -8.35 0.11
C TRP A 307 -10.32 -8.01 0.98
N ALA A 308 -10.51 -7.86 2.29
CA ALA A 308 -9.41 -7.62 3.23
C ALA A 308 -8.37 -8.76 3.24
N ARG A 309 -8.82 -10.03 3.21
CA ARG A 309 -7.91 -11.17 3.07
C ARG A 309 -7.13 -11.12 1.76
N ARG A 310 -7.82 -10.85 0.64
CA ARG A 310 -7.18 -10.74 -0.69
C ARG A 310 -6.13 -9.64 -0.71
N ALA A 311 -6.45 -8.45 -0.18
CA ALA A 311 -5.51 -7.34 -0.07
C ALA A 311 -4.30 -7.70 0.80
N HIS A 312 -4.52 -8.37 1.93
CA HIS A 312 -3.43 -8.83 2.77
C HIS A 312 -2.51 -9.83 2.05
N VAL A 313 -3.08 -10.81 1.36
CA VAL A 313 -2.32 -11.80 0.57
C VAL A 313 -1.55 -11.13 -0.56
N ALA A 314 -2.16 -10.18 -1.28
CA ALA A 314 -1.48 -9.41 -2.30
C ALA A 314 -0.28 -8.65 -1.71
N ASN A 315 -0.47 -7.87 -0.64
CA ASN A 315 0.62 -7.14 0.02
C ASN A 315 1.76 -8.08 0.45
N THR A 316 1.40 -9.22 1.03
CA THR A 316 2.33 -10.28 1.45
C THR A 316 3.17 -10.81 0.27
N ARG A 317 2.58 -10.89 -0.92
CA ARG A 317 3.26 -11.29 -2.16
C ARG A 317 4.11 -10.16 -2.73
N HIS A 318 3.67 -8.90 -2.65
CA HIS A 318 4.49 -7.74 -3.04
C HIS A 318 5.80 -7.69 -2.25
N GLU A 319 5.78 -8.03 -0.96
CA GLU A 319 6.98 -8.14 -0.11
C GLU A 319 7.98 -9.20 -0.62
N ALA A 320 7.49 -10.25 -1.28
CA ALA A 320 8.32 -11.32 -1.85
C ALA A 320 8.91 -11.00 -3.24
N VAL A 321 8.34 -10.04 -3.96
CA VAL A 321 8.77 -9.70 -5.34
C VAL A 321 10.26 -9.31 -5.43
N PRO A 322 10.84 -8.49 -4.52
CA PRO A 322 12.26 -8.16 -4.59
C PRO A 322 13.17 -9.39 -4.49
N GLU A 323 12.85 -10.33 -3.59
CA GLU A 323 13.61 -11.56 -3.43
C GLU A 323 13.38 -12.51 -4.62
N PHE A 324 12.16 -12.53 -5.17
CA PHE A 324 11.87 -13.22 -6.41
C PHE A 324 12.73 -12.68 -7.58
N HIS A 325 12.83 -11.36 -7.77
CA HIS A 325 13.70 -10.79 -8.81
C HIS A 325 15.18 -11.12 -8.63
N LYS A 326 15.68 -11.26 -7.39
CA LYS A 326 17.06 -11.74 -7.17
C LYS A 326 17.27 -13.16 -7.71
N ARG A 327 16.24 -14.02 -7.61
CA ARG A 327 16.28 -15.39 -8.11
C ARG A 327 16.02 -15.48 -9.62
N PHE A 328 15.18 -14.58 -10.14
CA PHE A 328 14.77 -14.52 -11.54
C PHE A 328 14.93 -13.09 -12.08
N PRO A 329 16.16 -12.66 -12.41
CA PRO A 329 16.43 -11.28 -12.84
C PRO A 329 15.74 -10.87 -14.15
N ASP A 330 15.38 -11.84 -14.99
CA ASP A 330 14.69 -11.65 -16.26
C ASP A 330 13.16 -11.57 -16.12
N ALA A 331 12.64 -11.74 -14.90
CA ALA A 331 11.20 -11.78 -14.64
C ALA A 331 10.57 -10.38 -14.52
N GLU A 332 10.77 -9.54 -15.54
CA GLU A 332 10.22 -8.19 -15.59
C GLU A 332 8.68 -8.20 -15.51
N GLY A 333 8.12 -7.25 -14.78
CA GLY A 333 6.67 -7.11 -14.62
C GLY A 333 6.03 -8.03 -13.56
N ALA A 334 6.81 -8.81 -12.79
CA ALA A 334 6.28 -9.64 -11.71
C ALA A 334 5.47 -8.86 -10.66
N MET A 335 5.83 -7.59 -10.41
CA MET A 335 5.09 -6.74 -9.47
C MET A 335 3.66 -6.45 -9.95
N VAL A 336 3.46 -6.25 -11.26
CA VAL A 336 2.14 -5.94 -11.85
C VAL A 336 1.21 -7.14 -11.75
N LEU A 337 1.74 -8.37 -11.75
CA LEU A 337 0.93 -9.59 -11.59
C LEU A 337 0.25 -9.70 -10.24
N VAL A 338 0.91 -9.24 -9.17
CA VAL A 338 0.41 -9.37 -7.80
C VAL A 338 -0.83 -8.48 -7.57
N ASP A 339 -0.89 -7.34 -8.25
CA ASP A 339 -2.00 -6.37 -8.18
C ASP A 339 -3.26 -6.81 -8.94
N THR A 340 -3.17 -7.91 -9.69
CA THR A 340 -4.33 -8.41 -10.41
C THR A 340 -5.27 -9.16 -9.46
N ASN A 341 -6.58 -8.89 -9.56
CA ASN A 341 -7.59 -9.56 -8.74
C ASN A 341 -7.76 -11.06 -9.11
N PHE A 342 -7.00 -11.54 -10.09
CA PHE A 342 -6.95 -12.93 -10.48
C PHE A 342 -6.34 -13.74 -9.32
N GLY A 343 -7.11 -14.68 -8.76
CA GLY A 343 -6.54 -15.80 -7.98
C GLY A 343 -6.11 -15.51 -6.54
N SER A 344 -6.71 -14.55 -5.84
CA SER A 344 -6.32 -14.18 -4.47
C SER A 344 -7.03 -14.98 -3.33
N ASP A 345 -7.83 -16.00 -3.64
CA ASP A 345 -8.47 -16.88 -2.63
C ASP A 345 -7.92 -18.32 -2.74
N TYR A 346 -7.63 -18.96 -1.60
CA TYR A 346 -6.88 -20.22 -1.46
C TYR A 346 -7.78 -21.49 -1.33
N MET A 347 -8.67 -21.81 -2.27
CA MET A 347 -9.62 -22.93 -2.10
C MET A 347 -9.87 -23.81 -3.35
N THR A 348 -9.36 -25.05 -3.34
CA THR A 348 -9.65 -26.17 -4.26
C THR A 348 -10.95 -26.14 -5.07
N PHE A 349 -10.87 -26.46 -6.37
CA PHE A 349 -11.97 -27.09 -7.11
C PHE A 349 -11.53 -28.32 -7.90
N LYS A 350 -12.41 -29.32 -7.92
CA LYS A 350 -12.44 -30.33 -8.98
C LYS A 350 -13.47 -29.83 -10.01
N ASP A 351 -13.16 -29.94 -11.29
CA ASP A 351 -13.99 -29.40 -12.38
C ASP A 351 -15.41 -30.01 -12.43
N ASP A 352 -15.54 -31.25 -11.95
CA ASP A 352 -16.79 -32.00 -11.77
C ASP A 352 -17.72 -31.39 -10.69
N LYS A 353 -17.19 -30.55 -9.79
CA LYS A 353 -17.94 -29.90 -8.71
C LYS A 353 -18.28 -28.44 -8.98
N LEU A 354 -17.94 -27.91 -10.16
CA LEU A 354 -18.34 -26.56 -10.55
C LEU A 354 -19.85 -26.53 -10.82
N SER A 355 -20.54 -25.53 -10.26
CA SER A 355 -21.88 -25.20 -10.73
C SER A 355 -21.81 -24.84 -12.22
N GLU A 356 -22.86 -25.13 -12.99
CA GLU A 356 -22.90 -24.77 -14.41
C GLU A 356 -22.65 -23.26 -14.64
N ASP A 357 -23.11 -22.42 -13.70
CA ASP A 357 -22.87 -20.97 -13.66
C ASP A 357 -21.39 -20.59 -13.51
N SER A 358 -20.60 -21.44 -12.85
CA SER A 358 -19.17 -21.29 -12.68
C SER A 358 -18.38 -21.66 -13.93
N LYS A 359 -18.78 -22.77 -14.58
CA LYS A 359 -18.22 -23.20 -15.86
C LYS A 359 -18.52 -22.16 -16.94
N ARG A 360 -19.74 -21.62 -16.95
CA ARG A 360 -20.17 -20.54 -17.86
C ARG A 360 -19.29 -19.29 -17.70
N ARG A 361 -19.06 -18.80 -16.47
CA ARG A 361 -18.18 -17.65 -16.23
C ARG A 361 -16.73 -17.86 -16.67
N ARG A 362 -16.15 -19.04 -16.44
CA ARG A 362 -14.80 -19.35 -16.94
C ARG A 362 -14.76 -19.31 -18.46
N LYS A 363 -15.80 -19.88 -19.11
CA LYS A 363 -15.97 -19.83 -20.56
C LYS A 363 -16.14 -18.39 -21.07
N GLU A 364 -16.86 -17.54 -20.34
CA GLU A 364 -17.07 -16.12 -20.68
C GLU A 364 -15.82 -15.26 -20.48
N GLN A 365 -14.91 -15.63 -19.58
CA GLN A 365 -13.63 -14.93 -19.37
C GLN A 365 -12.55 -15.33 -20.38
N ASP A 366 -12.78 -16.40 -21.16
CA ASP A 366 -11.90 -16.98 -22.18
C ASP A 366 -10.40 -17.07 -21.79
N VAL A 367 -10.15 -17.27 -20.48
CA VAL A 367 -8.81 -17.52 -19.97
C VAL A 367 -8.51 -19.01 -20.20
N PRO A 368 -7.54 -19.38 -21.05
CA PRO A 368 -7.15 -20.77 -21.23
C PRO A 368 -6.66 -21.33 -19.89
N ALA A 369 -7.05 -22.58 -19.60
CA ALA A 369 -6.68 -23.25 -18.36
C ALA A 369 -5.15 -23.22 -18.13
N SER A 370 -4.36 -23.26 -19.21
CA SER A 370 -2.90 -23.22 -19.18
C SER A 370 -2.32 -21.90 -18.66
N GLY A 371 -2.83 -20.75 -19.11
CA GLY A 371 -2.39 -19.43 -18.68
C GLY A 371 -2.68 -19.18 -17.19
N TRP A 372 -3.87 -19.62 -16.74
CA TRP A 372 -4.26 -19.54 -15.33
C TRP A 372 -3.33 -20.34 -14.42
N LYS A 373 -3.05 -21.59 -14.82
CA LYS A 373 -2.18 -22.53 -14.10
C LYS A 373 -0.77 -21.96 -13.90
N ARG A 374 -0.18 -21.36 -14.95
CA ARG A 374 1.15 -20.71 -14.89
C ARG A 374 1.17 -19.54 -13.89
N TYR A 375 0.15 -18.69 -13.96
CA TYR A 375 -0.01 -17.56 -13.04
C TYR A 375 -0.18 -18.01 -11.57
N VAL A 376 -1.00 -19.02 -11.32
CA VAL A 376 -1.22 -19.56 -9.96
C VAL A 376 0.08 -20.05 -9.33
N ALA A 377 0.95 -20.69 -10.11
CA ALA A 377 2.21 -21.16 -9.56
C ALA A 377 3.23 -20.06 -9.30
N PHE A 378 3.26 -19.02 -10.14
CA PHE A 378 4.04 -17.81 -9.83
C PHE A 378 3.61 -17.24 -8.47
N LEU A 379 2.31 -17.12 -8.22
CA LEU A 379 1.78 -16.66 -6.93
C LEU A 379 2.21 -17.56 -5.76
N ARG A 380 2.26 -18.90 -5.95
CA ARG A 380 2.78 -19.81 -4.93
C ARG A 380 4.25 -19.61 -4.65
N MET A 381 5.05 -19.36 -5.69
CA MET A 381 6.48 -19.11 -5.52
C MET A 381 6.70 -17.88 -4.65
N LEU A 382 5.93 -16.82 -4.85
CA LEU A 382 5.94 -15.65 -3.96
C LEU A 382 5.53 -16.00 -2.53
N ASP A 383 4.49 -16.82 -2.35
CA ASP A 383 4.06 -17.26 -1.02
C ASP A 383 5.15 -18.07 -0.29
N LEU A 384 5.91 -18.89 -1.02
CA LEU A 384 7.04 -19.67 -0.49
C LEU A 384 8.22 -18.79 -0.12
N ILE A 385 8.58 -17.86 -1.00
CA ILE A 385 9.62 -16.87 -0.72
C ILE A 385 9.28 -16.10 0.55
N ASN A 386 8.02 -15.66 0.70
CA ASN A 386 7.62 -14.92 1.88
C ASN A 386 7.64 -15.76 3.17
N LYS A 387 7.24 -17.04 3.10
CA LYS A 387 7.38 -17.97 4.23
C LYS A 387 8.85 -18.13 4.63
N GLY A 388 9.75 -18.26 3.66
CA GLY A 388 11.19 -18.33 3.91
C GLY A 388 11.75 -17.07 4.58
N LEU A 389 11.32 -15.88 4.13
CA LEU A 389 11.71 -14.59 4.73
C LEU A 389 11.32 -14.49 6.21
N ARG A 390 10.14 -14.97 6.58
CA ARG A 390 9.68 -14.95 7.99
C ARG A 390 10.48 -15.86 8.90
N VAL A 391 10.81 -17.07 8.44
CA VAL A 391 11.64 -18.04 9.21
C VAL A 391 13.06 -17.53 9.41
N ALA A 392 13.63 -16.87 8.39
CA ALA A 392 14.97 -16.28 8.49
C ALA A 392 15.04 -15.09 9.46
N GLY A 393 13.95 -14.31 9.60
CA GLY A 393 13.88 -13.19 10.54
C GLY A 393 13.71 -13.60 12.00
N GLU A 394 13.09 -14.74 12.29
CA GLU A 394 12.87 -15.24 13.65
C GLU A 394 14.14 -15.86 14.28
N THR A 395 15.18 -16.12 13.50
CA THR A 395 16.41 -16.80 13.97
C THR A 395 17.57 -15.85 14.29
N SER A 396 17.45 -14.55 14.05
CA SER A 396 18.44 -13.55 14.46
C SER A 396 18.06 -12.95 15.82
N GLY A 397 18.88 -13.21 16.84
CA GLY A 397 18.55 -13.01 18.26
C GLY A 397 18.24 -11.57 18.69
N ASP A 398 17.19 -11.44 19.51
CA ASP A 398 17.17 -10.87 20.86
C ASP A 398 15.78 -11.17 21.44
N GLU A 399 15.66 -11.26 22.78
CA GLU A 399 14.50 -11.75 23.54
C GLU A 399 13.21 -10.89 23.43
N GLU A 400 12.69 -10.65 22.23
CA GLU A 400 11.37 -10.04 22.07
C GLU A 400 10.28 -11.13 22.23
N PRO A 401 9.25 -10.91 23.07
CA PRO A 401 8.25 -11.94 23.34
C PRO A 401 7.55 -12.35 22.04
N PRO A 402 7.41 -13.67 21.78
CA PRO A 402 6.89 -14.18 20.53
C PRO A 402 5.50 -13.59 20.25
N ILE A 403 5.39 -12.85 19.15
CA ILE A 403 4.11 -12.42 18.62
C ILE A 403 3.29 -13.69 18.43
N LYS A 404 2.13 -13.79 19.10
CA LYS A 404 1.23 -14.94 18.99
C LYS A 404 0.76 -15.09 17.54
N CYS A 405 1.55 -15.78 16.72
CA CYS A 405 1.12 -16.33 15.46
C CYS A 405 -0.02 -17.30 15.79
N ARG A 406 -1.23 -16.97 15.35
CA ARG A 406 -2.36 -17.89 15.43
C ARG A 406 -1.90 -19.20 14.79
N LYS A 407 -2.08 -20.34 15.49
CA LYS A 407 -1.94 -21.66 14.88
C LYS A 407 -2.77 -21.62 13.60
N MET A 408 -2.11 -21.57 12.45
CA MET A 408 -2.80 -21.80 11.19
C MET A 408 -3.25 -23.24 11.23
N ASP A 409 -4.55 -23.47 11.03
CA ASP A 409 -5.09 -24.79 10.78
C ASP A 409 -4.23 -25.48 9.71
N THR A 410 -4.03 -26.79 9.86
CA THR A 410 -3.29 -27.62 8.94
C THR A 410 -3.64 -27.28 7.49
N PRO A 411 -2.65 -27.09 6.59
CA PRO A 411 -2.91 -26.67 5.22
C PRO A 411 -3.83 -27.70 4.56
N THR A 412 -5.06 -27.29 4.30
CA THR A 412 -6.01 -28.10 3.54
C THR A 412 -5.47 -28.19 2.11
N LYS A 413 -5.36 -29.41 1.56
CA LYS A 413 -4.81 -29.64 0.22
C LYS A 413 -5.72 -29.01 -0.84
N GLY A 414 -5.36 -27.82 -1.32
CA GLY A 414 -5.48 -27.42 -2.72
C GLY A 414 -6.11 -26.03 -3.01
N PHE A 415 -6.13 -25.64 -4.29
CA PHE A 415 -6.08 -24.24 -4.75
C PHE A 415 -7.21 -23.89 -5.74
N ASP A 416 -7.89 -22.76 -5.52
CA ASP A 416 -8.65 -21.90 -6.46
C ASP A 416 -9.68 -20.97 -5.76
N VAL A 417 -10.42 -20.13 -6.49
CA VAL A 417 -11.56 -19.38 -5.95
C VAL A 417 -12.85 -20.09 -6.35
N GLN A 418 -13.84 -20.21 -5.45
CA GLN A 418 -15.16 -20.72 -5.82
C GLN A 418 -15.70 -19.87 -6.95
N ALA A 419 -15.93 -20.47 -8.11
CA ALA A 419 -16.32 -19.70 -9.29
C ALA A 419 -17.70 -19.03 -9.10
N SER A 420 -18.56 -19.52 -8.20
CA SER A 420 -19.75 -18.79 -7.69
C SER A 420 -19.45 -17.45 -7.00
N LYS A 421 -18.19 -17.17 -6.70
CA LYS A 421 -17.66 -15.98 -6.03
C LYS A 421 -16.72 -15.15 -6.93
N MET A 422 -16.55 -15.54 -8.19
CA MET A 422 -16.00 -14.65 -9.22
C MET A 422 -17.12 -13.70 -9.63
N ALA A 423 -16.85 -12.39 -9.68
CA ALA A 423 -17.85 -11.45 -10.16
C ALA A 423 -18.21 -11.83 -11.61
N ASP A 424 -19.50 -11.78 -11.98
CA ASP A 424 -19.99 -11.94 -13.37
C ASP A 424 -19.50 -10.82 -14.31
N LYS A 425 -18.64 -9.95 -13.81
CA LYS A 425 -18.12 -8.78 -14.48
C LYS A 425 -16.76 -9.13 -15.06
N SER A 426 -16.54 -8.78 -16.32
CA SER A 426 -15.23 -8.87 -16.94
C SER A 426 -14.19 -8.18 -16.04
N PRO A 427 -12.90 -8.57 -16.11
CA PRO A 427 -11.83 -7.98 -15.31
C PRO A 427 -11.76 -6.43 -15.36
N GLY A 428 -12.39 -5.82 -16.37
CA GLY A 428 -12.53 -4.38 -16.53
C GLY A 428 -13.74 -3.70 -15.88
N LEU A 429 -14.84 -4.41 -15.59
CA LEU A 429 -16.16 -3.78 -15.37
C LEU A 429 -16.38 -3.10 -14.00
N GLY A 430 -15.32 -2.80 -13.26
CA GLY A 430 -15.40 -2.15 -11.94
C GLY A 430 -14.19 -1.32 -11.51
N LYS A 431 -13.13 -1.26 -12.33
CA LYS A 431 -11.99 -0.36 -12.11
C LYS A 431 -12.09 0.78 -13.13
N ALA A 432 -11.72 2.00 -12.74
CA ALA A 432 -11.67 3.14 -13.65
C ALA A 432 -10.72 2.91 -14.85
N LYS A 433 -9.77 1.98 -14.71
CA LYS A 433 -8.93 1.42 -15.78
C LYS A 433 -9.04 -0.09 -15.73
N PRO A 434 -9.50 -0.77 -16.80
CA PRO A 434 -9.52 -2.22 -16.88
C PRO A 434 -8.14 -2.82 -16.61
N SER A 435 -8.09 -3.95 -15.91
CA SER A 435 -6.84 -4.73 -15.85
C SER A 435 -6.65 -5.41 -17.21
N VAL A 436 -5.70 -4.93 -18.00
CA VAL A 436 -5.30 -5.49 -19.30
C VAL A 436 -4.60 -6.84 -19.05
N PRO A 437 -5.09 -7.97 -19.60
CA PRO A 437 -4.42 -9.25 -19.41
C PRO A 437 -3.11 -9.33 -20.21
N TYR A 438 -2.15 -10.12 -19.75
CA TYR A 438 -0.95 -10.41 -20.53
C TYR A 438 -1.27 -11.39 -21.65
N LYS A 439 -0.58 -11.24 -22.78
CA LYS A 439 -0.78 -12.07 -23.98
C LYS A 439 -0.68 -13.58 -23.67
N THR A 440 0.24 -13.96 -22.76
CA THR A 440 0.44 -15.36 -22.33
C THR A 440 -0.68 -15.91 -21.45
N MET A 441 -1.56 -15.04 -20.93
CA MET A 441 -2.73 -15.42 -20.13
C MET A 441 -4.02 -15.54 -20.96
N VAL A 442 -4.00 -15.21 -22.25
CA VAL A 442 -5.18 -15.24 -23.13
C VAL A 442 -4.98 -16.31 -24.19
N ASN A 443 -6.06 -16.98 -24.59
CA ASN A 443 -6.00 -18.04 -25.59
C ASN A 443 -5.53 -17.42 -26.92
N PRO A 444 -4.45 -17.93 -27.56
CA PRO A 444 -3.98 -17.40 -28.83
C PRO A 444 -5.05 -17.45 -29.93
N VAL A 445 -5.93 -18.46 -29.91
CA VAL A 445 -7.06 -18.58 -30.85
C VAL A 445 -8.06 -17.43 -30.64
N TRP A 446 -8.34 -17.07 -29.39
CA TRP A 446 -9.24 -15.97 -29.08
C TRP A 446 -8.65 -14.61 -29.43
N LEU A 447 -7.36 -14.40 -29.18
CA LEU A 447 -6.66 -13.19 -29.59
C LEU A 447 -6.66 -13.01 -31.11
N ALA A 448 -6.59 -14.11 -31.87
CA ALA A 448 -6.73 -14.06 -33.33
C ALA A 448 -8.13 -13.58 -33.76
N VAL A 449 -9.16 -13.91 -32.99
CA VAL A 449 -10.55 -13.47 -33.24
C VAL A 449 -10.80 -12.03 -32.73
N HIS A 450 -10.06 -11.56 -31.71
CA HIS A 450 -10.24 -10.25 -31.08
C HIS A 450 -8.96 -9.40 -31.11
N PRO A 451 -8.43 -9.04 -32.30
CA PRO A 451 -7.15 -8.32 -32.41
C PRO A 451 -7.20 -6.87 -31.90
N SER A 452 -8.39 -6.32 -31.66
CA SER A 452 -8.59 -4.96 -31.14
C SER A 452 -8.50 -4.85 -29.61
N GLU A 453 -8.50 -5.98 -28.89
CA GLU A 453 -8.40 -6.00 -27.44
C GLU A 453 -6.96 -5.73 -27.01
N GLU A 454 -6.79 -4.78 -26.08
CA GLU A 454 -5.47 -4.48 -25.55
C GLU A 454 -4.98 -5.67 -24.72
N VAL A 455 -3.80 -6.18 -25.07
CA VAL A 455 -3.09 -7.19 -24.27
C VAL A 455 -1.67 -6.73 -24.02
N MET A 456 -1.19 -6.92 -22.81
CA MET A 456 0.19 -6.60 -22.49
C MET A 456 1.12 -7.68 -23.04
N THR A 457 2.12 -7.28 -23.82
CA THR A 457 3.29 -8.12 -24.13
C THR A 457 4.23 -8.19 -22.93
N GLY A 458 4.95 -9.31 -22.79
CA GLY A 458 5.74 -9.62 -21.60
C GLY A 458 5.33 -10.96 -20.98
N MET A 459 6.09 -11.40 -19.99
CA MET A 459 5.88 -12.67 -19.26
C MET A 459 6.14 -13.93 -20.06
N GLU A 460 6.91 -13.84 -21.12
CA GLU A 460 7.53 -14.99 -21.75
C GLU A 460 8.34 -15.79 -20.72
N TRP A 461 8.89 -15.11 -19.69
CA TRP A 461 9.58 -15.73 -18.57
C TRP A 461 8.68 -16.63 -17.69
N LEU A 462 7.35 -16.46 -17.69
CA LEU A 462 6.44 -17.42 -17.04
C LEU A 462 6.50 -18.78 -17.76
N GLN A 463 6.73 -18.77 -19.07
CA GLN A 463 7.01 -19.98 -19.84
C GLN A 463 8.41 -20.49 -19.45
N GLY A 464 8.45 -21.66 -18.79
CA GLY A 464 9.71 -22.21 -18.29
C GLY A 464 10.15 -21.65 -16.92
N LEU A 465 9.31 -20.87 -16.22
CA LEU A 465 9.58 -20.50 -14.82
C LEU A 465 9.87 -21.74 -13.95
N TYR A 466 9.14 -22.82 -14.18
CA TYR A 466 9.33 -24.10 -13.48
C TYR A 466 10.67 -24.75 -13.76
N SER A 467 11.07 -24.78 -15.02
CA SER A 467 12.32 -25.41 -15.45
C SER A 467 13.55 -24.69 -14.88
N ARG A 468 13.39 -23.44 -14.44
CA ARG A 468 14.46 -22.59 -13.91
C ARG A 468 14.52 -22.52 -12.39
N ALA A 469 13.47 -22.95 -11.71
CA ALA A 469 13.48 -23.04 -10.25
C ALA A 469 14.48 -24.11 -9.80
N LYS A 470 15.30 -23.81 -8.79
CA LYS A 470 16.34 -24.73 -8.31
C LYS A 470 15.72 -25.83 -7.46
N LYS A 471 16.39 -26.98 -7.42
CA LYS A 471 16.04 -28.07 -6.49
C LYS A 471 16.14 -27.55 -5.04
N GLY A 472 15.01 -27.44 -4.36
CA GLY A 472 14.91 -26.90 -3.00
C GLY A 472 14.16 -25.57 -2.88
N ASP A 473 13.82 -24.90 -3.99
CA ASP A 473 12.97 -23.70 -3.98
C ASP A 473 11.50 -24.02 -3.64
N PHE A 474 11.10 -25.28 -3.77
CA PHE A 474 9.74 -25.77 -3.55
C PHE A 474 9.66 -26.83 -2.46
N THR A 475 8.53 -26.87 -1.75
CA THR A 475 8.20 -28.03 -0.92
C THR A 475 7.92 -29.24 -1.81
N VAL A 476 8.04 -30.46 -1.27
CA VAL A 476 7.74 -31.69 -2.01
C VAL A 476 6.33 -31.68 -2.61
N HIS A 477 5.36 -31.09 -1.90
CA HIS A 477 3.99 -30.95 -2.39
C HIS A 477 3.85 -29.93 -3.51
N ASP A 478 4.61 -28.83 -3.46
CA ASP A 478 4.62 -27.85 -4.53
C ASP A 478 5.30 -28.43 -5.77
N THR A 479 6.44 -29.10 -5.62
CA THR A 479 7.11 -29.78 -6.74
C THR A 479 6.19 -30.78 -7.43
N ALA A 480 5.54 -31.68 -6.68
CA ALA A 480 4.63 -32.67 -7.24
C ALA A 480 3.46 -32.02 -7.99
N TYR A 481 2.90 -30.92 -7.44
CA TYR A 481 1.84 -30.18 -8.11
C TYR A 481 2.33 -29.51 -9.40
N LEU A 482 3.54 -28.94 -9.41
CA LEU A 482 4.10 -28.31 -10.60
C LEU A 482 4.48 -29.33 -11.67
N GLU A 483 4.91 -30.53 -11.29
CA GLU A 483 5.14 -31.66 -12.21
C GLU A 483 3.82 -32.13 -12.85
N GLU A 484 2.75 -32.30 -12.06
CA GLU A 484 1.40 -32.59 -12.55
C GLU A 484 0.93 -31.50 -13.54
N LEU A 485 1.13 -30.23 -13.18
CA LEU A 485 0.81 -29.10 -14.03
C LEU A 485 1.58 -29.11 -15.36
N ALA A 486 2.87 -29.43 -15.30
CA ALA A 486 3.72 -29.47 -16.49
C ALA A 486 3.31 -30.62 -17.43
N ALA A 487 2.94 -31.78 -16.89
CA ALA A 487 2.42 -32.91 -17.67
C ALA A 487 1.09 -32.54 -18.35
N GLU A 488 0.14 -31.98 -17.60
CA GLU A 488 -1.16 -31.54 -18.17
C GLU A 488 -1.01 -30.46 -19.24
N LEU A 489 -0.01 -29.58 -19.11
CA LEU A 489 0.30 -28.57 -20.12
C LEU A 489 0.91 -29.17 -21.38
N ALA A 490 1.74 -30.21 -21.25
CA ALA A 490 2.33 -30.90 -22.39
C ALA A 490 1.28 -31.68 -23.19
N ASP A 491 0.32 -32.30 -22.50
CA ASP A 491 -0.75 -33.09 -23.13
C ASP A 491 -1.81 -32.20 -23.82
N GLY A 492 -2.01 -30.97 -23.36
CA GLY A 492 -3.02 -30.05 -23.88
C GLY A 492 -2.70 -29.44 -25.24
N ASP A 493 -1.42 -29.31 -25.60
CA ASP A 493 -0.97 -28.67 -26.85
C ASP A 493 -1.16 -29.59 -28.09
N GLU A 494 -1.37 -30.90 -27.92
CA GLU A 494 -1.52 -31.85 -29.05
C GLU A 494 -2.98 -32.01 -29.55
N SER A 495 -3.97 -31.47 -28.85
CA SER A 495 -5.40 -31.72 -29.14
C SER A 495 -6.08 -30.68 -30.06
N GLY A 496 -5.31 -29.74 -30.61
CA GLY A 496 -5.84 -28.55 -31.29
C GLY A 496 -5.94 -28.59 -32.82
N ASP A 497 -5.54 -29.68 -33.49
CA ASP A 497 -5.33 -29.67 -34.96
C ASP A 497 -6.28 -30.57 -35.78
N ASP A 498 -7.36 -31.10 -35.18
CA ASP A 498 -8.39 -31.87 -35.90
C ASP A 498 -9.79 -31.24 -35.71
N SER A 499 -10.07 -30.13 -36.41
CA SER A 499 -11.43 -29.66 -36.74
C SER A 499 -11.43 -28.65 -37.89
#